data_AF-A0A8B3E3C2-F1
#
_entry.id   AF-A0A8B3E3C2-F1
#
_cell.length_a   1.000
_cell.length_b   1.000
_cell.length_c   1.000
_cell.angle_alpha   90.00
_cell.angle_beta   90.00
_cell.angle_gamma   90.00
#
_symmetry.space_group_name_H-M   'P 1'
#
loop_
_entity.id
_entity.type
_entity.pdbx_description
1 polymer ?
#
loop_
_entity_poly.entity_id
_entity_poly.type
_entity_poly.pdbx_seq_one_letter_code
_entity_poly.pdbx_strand_id
1 'polypeptide(L)'
;MALTSMETKFCKLPLDFEALLSEDVENSRLASCSEIESIDQFIELLISTAPGEHAFDKEFGCEIFFLDFESIVSHTRWEGQFSEYITKAITRHEKRLTGVNVRVIIDDTTRQDNVFDAPAVKKRVQVYVYGTLVHTGEKRCFYYVIYLGPISTR
;
A
#
# COMPACT_ATOMS: atom_id res chain seq x y z
N MET A 1 4.82 -6.70 -40.61
CA MET A 1 5.08 -5.44 -39.87
C MET A 1 5.06 -5.83 -38.40
N ALA A 2 6.24 -6.07 -37.80
CA ALA A 2 6.32 -6.48 -36.41
C ALA A 2 5.90 -5.28 -35.54
N LEU A 3 4.81 -5.43 -34.80
CA LEU A 3 4.49 -4.52 -33.71
C LEU A 3 5.64 -4.68 -32.71
N THR A 4 6.60 -3.75 -32.74
CA THR A 4 7.55 -3.57 -31.65
C THR A 4 6.71 -3.30 -30.40
N SER A 5 6.53 -4.33 -29.58
CA SER A 5 5.94 -4.19 -28.24
C SER A 5 6.74 -3.10 -27.54
N MET A 6 6.12 -1.94 -27.27
CA MET A 6 6.76 -0.94 -26.42
C MET A 6 7.00 -1.61 -25.08
N GLU A 7 8.26 -1.77 -24.70
CA GLU A 7 8.64 -2.32 -23.41
C GLU A 7 8.20 -1.31 -22.34
N THR A 8 7.14 -1.64 -21.61
CA THR A 8 6.64 -0.81 -20.51
C THR A 8 7.71 -0.74 -19.43
N LYS A 9 8.33 0.43 -19.26
CA LYS A 9 9.27 0.69 -18.17
C LYS A 9 8.53 1.28 -16.98
N PHE A 10 8.77 0.71 -15.80
CA PHE A 10 8.21 1.22 -14.55
C PHE A 10 9.25 2.02 -13.80
N CYS A 11 8.88 3.17 -13.26
CA CYS A 11 9.75 3.96 -12.41
C CYS A 11 9.83 3.34 -11.02
N LYS A 12 11.03 3.34 -10.43
CA LYS A 12 11.26 2.97 -9.04
C LYS A 12 10.98 4.18 -8.13
N LEU A 13 10.33 3.93 -7.00
CA LEU A 13 10.04 4.87 -5.93
C LEU A 13 11.00 4.64 -4.73
N PRO A 14 11.29 5.69 -3.93
CA PRO A 14 10.97 7.10 -4.19
C PRO A 14 11.72 7.62 -5.42
N LEU A 15 11.15 8.63 -6.08
CA LEU A 15 11.78 9.24 -7.25
C LEU A 15 13.05 9.99 -6.83
N ASP A 16 14.13 9.72 -7.54
CA ASP A 16 15.36 10.51 -7.44
C ASP A 16 15.21 11.78 -8.27
N PHE A 17 14.85 12.87 -7.60
CA PHE A 17 14.70 14.18 -8.24
C PHE A 17 16.03 14.79 -8.66
N GLU A 18 17.15 14.45 -8.01
CA GLU A 18 18.48 14.91 -8.42
C GLU A 18 18.83 14.30 -9.78
N ALA A 19 18.64 12.98 -9.92
CA ALA A 19 18.81 12.30 -11.19
C ALA A 19 17.86 12.89 -12.25
N LEU A 20 16.57 13.09 -11.92
CA LEU A 20 15.54 13.58 -12.84
C LEU A 20 15.79 15.00 -13.36
N LEU A 21 16.32 15.89 -12.52
CA LEU A 21 16.52 17.30 -12.83
C LEU A 21 17.96 17.60 -13.30
N SER A 22 18.81 16.59 -13.45
CA SER A 22 20.19 16.79 -13.86
C SER A 22 20.28 17.24 -15.33
N GLU A 23 21.24 18.14 -15.60
CA GLU A 23 21.46 18.70 -16.95
C GLU A 23 22.05 17.68 -17.93
N ASP A 24 22.56 16.56 -17.41
CA ASP A 24 23.11 15.46 -18.19
C ASP A 24 22.00 14.53 -18.68
N VAL A 25 21.30 14.95 -19.74
CA VAL A 25 20.15 14.25 -20.33
C VAL A 25 20.47 12.82 -20.78
N GLU A 26 21.72 12.50 -21.10
CA GLU A 26 22.09 11.14 -21.55
C GLU A 26 22.15 10.15 -20.38
N ASN A 27 22.62 10.61 -19.22
CA ASN A 27 22.77 9.80 -18.00
C ASN A 27 21.63 10.02 -16.98
N SER A 28 20.84 11.08 -17.13
CA SER A 28 19.62 11.37 -16.37
C SER A 28 18.53 10.39 -16.76
N ARG A 29 18.52 9.22 -16.12
CA ARG A 29 17.44 8.25 -16.25
C ARG A 29 16.96 7.86 -14.88
N LEU A 30 15.65 8.04 -14.64
CA LEU A 30 15.00 7.49 -13.46
C LEU A 30 15.30 5.99 -13.40
N ALA A 31 15.61 5.51 -12.20
CA ALA A 31 15.78 4.09 -11.95
C ALA A 31 14.49 3.36 -12.35
N SER A 32 14.65 2.32 -13.16
CA SER A 32 13.52 1.44 -13.51
C SER A 32 13.40 0.29 -12.52
N CYS A 33 12.20 -0.26 -12.39
CA CYS A 33 11.93 -1.47 -11.63
C CYS A 33 11.15 -2.50 -12.46
N SER A 34 11.08 -3.73 -11.97
CA SER A 34 10.25 -4.79 -12.53
C SER A 34 8.75 -4.50 -12.37
N GLU A 35 7.91 -5.20 -13.13
CA GLU A 35 6.45 -5.11 -12.96
C GLU A 35 6.02 -5.43 -11.53
N ILE A 36 6.63 -6.46 -10.93
CA ILE A 36 6.29 -6.91 -9.57
C ILE A 36 6.65 -5.84 -8.54
N GLU A 37 7.85 -5.25 -8.64
CA GLU A 37 8.24 -4.13 -7.78
C GLU A 37 7.32 -2.93 -8.00
N SER A 38 6.94 -2.65 -9.24
CA SER A 38 6.02 -1.55 -9.55
C SER A 38 4.63 -1.75 -8.95
N ILE A 39 4.12 -2.99 -8.93
CA ILE A 39 2.85 -3.33 -8.26
C ILE A 39 3.01 -3.20 -6.75
N ASP A 40 4.12 -3.70 -6.19
CA ASP A 40 4.38 -3.64 -4.75
C ASP A 40 4.39 -2.19 -4.23
N GLN A 41 5.15 -1.32 -4.89
CA GLN A 41 5.24 0.10 -4.55
C GLN A 41 3.91 0.84 -4.78
N PHE A 42 3.14 0.45 -5.80
CA PHE A 42 1.82 1.05 -6.06
C PHE A 42 0.82 0.67 -4.97
N ILE A 43 0.79 -0.59 -4.54
CA ILE A 43 -0.07 -1.04 -3.45
C ILE A 43 0.31 -0.31 -2.15
N GLU A 44 1.60 -0.18 -1.85
CA GLU A 44 2.08 0.59 -0.68
C GLU A 44 1.61 2.06 -0.73
N LEU A 45 1.75 2.71 -1.89
CA LEU A 45 1.26 4.07 -2.09
C LEU A 45 -0.27 4.16 -1.89
N LEU A 46 -1.02 3.21 -2.46
CA LEU A 46 -2.47 3.18 -2.38
C LEU A 46 -2.97 2.99 -0.95
N ILE A 47 -2.40 2.04 -0.20
CA ILE A 47 -2.82 1.77 1.19
C ILE A 47 -2.42 2.89 2.14
N SER A 48 -1.36 3.64 1.81
CA SER A 48 -0.89 4.78 2.62
C SER A 48 -1.52 6.12 2.26
N THR A 49 -2.39 6.17 1.23
CA THR A 49 -3.10 7.38 0.82
C THR A 49 -4.55 7.33 1.27
N ALA A 50 -5.04 8.36 1.94
CA ALA A 50 -6.45 8.47 2.30
C ALA A 50 -7.29 9.03 1.12
N PRO A 51 -8.54 8.55 0.91
CA PRO A 51 -9.44 9.14 -0.07
C PRO A 51 -9.55 10.66 0.09
N GLY A 52 -9.31 11.38 -1.00
CA GLY A 52 -9.35 12.84 -1.04
C GLY A 52 -7.99 13.54 -0.98
N GLU A 53 -6.91 12.84 -0.59
CA GLU A 53 -5.54 13.39 -0.58
C GLU A 53 -5.02 13.65 -1.98
N HIS A 54 -5.35 12.78 -2.94
CA HIS A 54 -5.00 13.00 -4.32
C HIS A 54 -5.77 14.21 -4.87
N ALA A 55 -5.05 15.15 -5.48
CA ALA A 55 -5.60 16.45 -5.88
C ALA A 55 -6.72 16.32 -6.94
N PHE A 56 -6.50 15.48 -7.96
CA PHE A 56 -7.40 15.32 -9.11
C PHE A 56 -8.37 14.14 -9.00
N ASP A 57 -7.95 13.01 -8.44
CA ASP A 57 -8.80 11.85 -8.17
C ASP A 57 -9.14 11.77 -6.67
N LYS A 58 -10.33 12.23 -6.29
CA LYS A 58 -10.75 12.19 -4.88
C LYS A 58 -11.14 10.80 -4.39
N GLU A 59 -11.34 9.84 -5.30
CA GLU A 59 -11.62 8.46 -4.93
C GLU A 59 -10.36 7.62 -4.73
N PHE A 60 -9.19 8.09 -5.20
CA PHE A 60 -7.93 7.40 -4.99
C PHE A 60 -7.53 7.35 -3.52
N GLY A 61 -7.19 6.15 -3.05
CA GLY A 61 -6.73 5.89 -1.70
C GLY A 61 -7.36 4.64 -1.10
N CYS A 62 -7.18 4.46 0.19
CA CYS A 62 -7.70 3.34 0.96
C CYS A 62 -8.48 3.81 2.19
N GLU A 63 -9.67 3.25 2.39
CA GLU A 63 -10.59 3.64 3.46
C GLU A 63 -10.17 3.15 4.86
N ILE A 64 -9.00 2.48 4.98
CA ILE A 64 -8.49 1.96 6.26
C ILE A 64 -8.29 3.05 7.32
N PHE A 65 -8.04 4.30 6.91
CA PHE A 65 -7.88 5.43 7.84
C PHE A 65 -9.16 5.75 8.62
N PHE A 66 -10.34 5.36 8.12
CA PHE A 66 -11.59 5.49 8.87
C PHE A 66 -11.63 4.56 10.10
N LEU A 67 -10.82 3.50 10.11
CA LEU A 67 -10.73 2.55 11.21
C LEU A 67 -9.76 3.00 12.31
N ASP A 68 -8.93 4.01 12.07
CA ASP A 68 -7.91 4.47 13.02
C ASP A 68 -8.53 5.09 14.29
N PHE A 69 -9.78 5.56 14.20
CA PHE A 69 -10.53 6.14 15.32
C PHE A 69 -11.64 5.23 15.89
N GLU A 70 -11.84 4.04 15.32
CA GLU A 70 -12.85 3.10 15.80
C GLU A 70 -12.33 2.24 16.96
N SER A 71 -13.14 2.12 18.02
CA SER A 71 -12.85 1.15 19.08
C SER A 71 -13.03 -0.28 18.54
N ILE A 72 -11.98 -1.09 18.62
CA ILE A 72 -12.04 -2.50 18.24
C ILE A 72 -12.83 -3.27 19.30
N VAL A 73 -14.13 -3.39 19.07
CA VAL A 73 -15.01 -4.23 19.92
C VAL A 73 -14.83 -5.72 19.57
N SER A 74 -14.42 -6.02 18.33
CA SER A 74 -14.18 -7.39 17.84
C SER A 74 -13.04 -7.39 16.83
N HIS A 75 -11.98 -8.16 17.12
CA HIS A 75 -10.85 -8.34 16.21
C HIS A 75 -11.31 -8.94 14.88
N THR A 76 -12.14 -9.98 14.89
CA THR A 76 -12.63 -10.63 13.67
C THR A 76 -13.42 -9.68 12.77
N ARG A 77 -14.30 -8.85 13.36
CA ARG A 77 -15.07 -7.87 12.57
C ARG A 77 -14.12 -6.84 11.97
N TRP A 78 -13.19 -6.34 12.77
CA TRP A 78 -12.24 -5.33 12.34
C TRP A 78 -11.30 -5.86 11.25
N GLU A 79 -10.75 -7.07 11.40
CA GLU A 79 -9.93 -7.75 10.38
C GLU A 79 -10.71 -7.94 9.07
N GLY A 80 -12.00 -8.28 9.17
CA GLY A 80 -12.90 -8.38 8.02
C GLY A 80 -13.08 -7.04 7.30
N GLN A 81 -13.40 -5.97 8.03
CA GLN A 81 -13.56 -4.63 7.47
C GLN A 81 -12.25 -4.10 6.87
N PHE A 82 -11.12 -4.31 7.56
CA PHE A 82 -9.80 -3.91 7.09
C PHE A 82 -9.42 -4.63 5.79
N SER A 83 -9.66 -5.95 5.74
CA SER A 83 -9.46 -6.76 4.53
C SER A 83 -10.35 -6.27 3.38
N GLU A 84 -11.61 -5.96 3.66
CA GLU A 84 -12.57 -5.48 2.65
C GLU A 84 -12.13 -4.14 2.05
N TYR A 85 -11.74 -3.17 2.87
CA TYR A 85 -11.28 -1.87 2.39
C TYR A 85 -10.04 -1.96 1.50
N ILE A 86 -9.04 -2.76 1.90
CA ILE A 86 -7.84 -2.95 1.08
C ILE A 86 -8.19 -3.70 -0.20
N THR A 87 -9.00 -4.78 -0.12
CA THR A 87 -9.42 -5.55 -1.29
C THR A 87 -10.16 -4.66 -2.30
N LYS A 88 -11.08 -3.81 -1.83
CA LYS A 88 -11.83 -2.86 -2.65
C LYS A 88 -10.91 -1.85 -3.32
N ALA A 89 -9.98 -1.25 -2.57
CA ALA A 89 -9.03 -0.27 -3.10
C ALA A 89 -8.14 -0.90 -4.19
N ILE A 90 -7.52 -2.04 -3.91
CA ILE A 90 -6.61 -2.71 -4.87
C ILE A 90 -7.38 -3.15 -6.11
N THR A 91 -8.55 -3.78 -5.96
CA THR A 91 -9.38 -4.20 -7.11
C THR A 91 -9.78 -3.01 -8.00
N ARG A 92 -10.03 -1.85 -7.39
CA ARG A 92 -10.40 -0.62 -8.10
C ARG A 92 -9.20 0.00 -8.82
N HIS A 93 -8.04 0.12 -8.18
CA HIS A 93 -6.94 0.95 -8.67
C HIS A 93 -5.78 0.18 -9.30
N GLU A 94 -5.53 -1.08 -8.93
CA GLU A 94 -4.45 -1.90 -9.49
C GLU A 94 -4.99 -2.94 -10.50
N LYS A 95 -4.94 -2.61 -11.80
CA LYS A 95 -5.49 -3.46 -12.87
C LYS A 95 -4.56 -4.57 -13.32
N ARG A 96 -3.29 -4.55 -12.92
CA ARG A 96 -2.32 -5.61 -13.26
C ARG A 96 -2.50 -6.85 -12.39
N LEU A 97 -3.26 -6.75 -11.30
CA LEU A 97 -3.56 -7.84 -10.38
C LEU A 97 -5.05 -8.22 -10.44
N THR A 98 -5.35 -9.52 -10.53
CA THR A 98 -6.72 -10.06 -10.51
C THR A 98 -6.89 -11.13 -9.44
N GLY A 99 -8.13 -11.43 -9.06
CA GLY A 99 -8.43 -12.40 -8.00
C GLY A 99 -7.84 -11.97 -6.66
N VAL A 100 -7.92 -10.68 -6.35
CA VAL A 100 -7.33 -10.08 -5.14
C VAL A 100 -8.03 -10.65 -3.90
N ASN A 101 -7.22 -11.16 -2.96
CA ASN A 101 -7.67 -11.61 -1.65
C ASN A 101 -6.72 -11.05 -0.60
N VAL A 102 -7.26 -10.34 0.38
CA VAL A 102 -6.45 -9.74 1.44
C VAL A 102 -6.68 -10.48 2.74
N ARG A 103 -5.59 -10.85 3.41
CA ARG A 103 -5.61 -11.39 4.77
C ARG A 103 -4.96 -10.39 5.71
N VAL A 104 -5.61 -10.14 6.84
CA VAL A 104 -5.16 -9.20 7.86
C VAL A 104 -4.94 -9.98 9.16
N ILE A 105 -3.88 -9.64 9.88
CA ILE A 105 -3.58 -10.17 11.22
C ILE A 105 -3.22 -8.99 12.11
N ILE A 106 -3.93 -8.82 13.22
CA ILE A 106 -3.62 -7.78 14.20
C ILE A 106 -2.76 -8.36 15.32
N ASP A 107 -1.58 -7.77 15.53
CA ASP A 107 -0.81 -7.95 16.75
C ASP A 107 -1.03 -6.76 17.67
N ASP A 108 -1.63 -6.98 18.84
CA ASP A 108 -1.63 -6.01 19.92
C ASP A 108 -0.23 -5.94 20.55
N THR A 109 0.71 -5.34 19.83
CA THR A 109 2.05 -5.06 20.35
C THR A 109 2.01 -3.69 21.03
N THR A 110 1.95 -3.68 22.36
CA THR A 110 2.14 -2.45 23.14
C THR A 110 3.57 -1.97 22.97
N ARG A 111 3.80 -1.06 22.01
CA ARG A 111 5.08 -0.35 21.92
C ARG A 111 5.02 0.83 22.91
N GLN A 112 5.76 0.73 24.01
CA GLN A 112 6.03 1.89 24.85
C GLN A 112 7.01 2.79 24.09
N ASP A 113 6.51 3.88 23.53
CA ASP A 113 7.37 4.95 23.02
C ASP A 113 7.94 5.70 24.25
N ASN A 114 9.12 5.29 24.74
CA ASN A 114 9.82 5.86 25.92
C ASN A 114 10.20 7.36 25.79
N VAL A 115 9.77 8.05 24.73
CA VAL A 115 10.11 9.45 24.42
C VAL A 115 9.06 10.42 24.96
N PHE A 116 7.82 9.95 25.13
CA PHE A 116 6.75 10.71 25.77
C PHE A 116 6.25 9.89 26.97
N ASP A 117 6.11 10.50 28.15
CA ASP A 117 5.59 9.89 29.38
C ASP A 117 4.15 9.33 29.29
N ALA A 118 3.60 9.16 28.07
CA ALA A 118 2.32 8.55 27.78
C ALA A 118 2.53 7.27 26.96
N PRO A 119 2.09 6.09 27.45
CA PRO A 119 2.11 4.88 26.66
C PRO A 119 1.12 4.99 25.49
N ALA A 120 1.62 5.30 24.30
CA ALA A 120 0.81 5.28 23.08
C ALA A 120 0.73 3.84 22.54
N VAL A 121 -0.39 3.15 22.79
CA VAL A 121 -0.62 1.82 22.23
C VAL A 121 -0.91 1.94 20.74
N LYS A 122 0.05 1.53 19.91
CA LYS A 122 -0.11 1.38 18.46
C LYS A 122 -0.42 -0.07 18.13
N LYS A 123 -1.45 -0.33 17.34
CA LYS A 123 -1.75 -1.67 16.82
C LYS A 123 -0.89 -1.96 15.61
N ARG A 124 -0.20 -3.10 15.60
CA ARG A 124 0.58 -3.56 14.46
C ARG A 124 -0.33 -4.46 13.62
N VAL A 125 -0.55 -4.08 12.37
CA VAL A 125 -1.42 -4.79 11.44
C VAL A 125 -0.56 -5.37 10.34
N GLN A 126 -0.54 -6.70 10.24
CA GLN A 126 0.12 -7.41 9.15
C GLN A 126 -0.90 -7.63 8.03
N VAL A 127 -0.54 -7.24 6.81
CA VAL A 127 -1.40 -7.32 5.64
C VAL A 127 -0.73 -8.20 4.60
N TYR A 128 -1.43 -9.25 4.17
CA TYR A 128 -1.03 -10.13 3.07
C TYR A 128 -1.98 -9.92 1.91
N VAL A 129 -1.47 -9.45 0.79
CA VAL A 129 -2.24 -9.24 -0.45
C VAL A 129 -1.92 -10.36 -1.42
N TYR A 130 -2.85 -11.27 -1.61
CA TYR A 130 -2.76 -12.31 -2.63
C TYR A 130 -3.43 -11.84 -3.91
N GLY A 131 -2.83 -12.19 -5.05
CA GLY A 131 -3.46 -11.97 -6.35
C GLY A 131 -2.75 -12.73 -7.46
N THR A 132 -3.30 -12.64 -8.66
CA THR A 132 -2.75 -13.26 -9.87
C THR A 132 -2.36 -12.16 -10.84
N LEU A 133 -1.12 -12.18 -11.33
CA LEU A 133 -0.66 -11.24 -12.35
C LEU A 133 -1.44 -11.48 -13.64
N VAL A 134 -2.02 -10.42 -14.20
CA VAL A 134 -2.83 -10.51 -15.42
C VAL A 134 -1.98 -10.93 -16.62
N HIS A 135 -0.73 -10.44 -16.70
CA HIS A 135 0.13 -10.70 -17.84
C HIS A 135 0.66 -12.15 -17.89
N THR A 136 1.05 -12.71 -16.74
CA THR A 136 1.72 -14.02 -16.67
C THR A 136 0.82 -15.14 -16.14
N GLY A 137 -0.29 -14.81 -15.48
CA GLY A 137 -1.13 -15.77 -14.76
C GLY A 137 -0.49 -16.29 -13.46
N GLU A 138 0.67 -15.77 -13.05
CA GLU A 138 1.35 -16.20 -11.84
C GLU A 138 0.66 -15.66 -10.58
N LYS A 139 0.53 -16.52 -9.56
CA LYS A 139 0.08 -16.09 -8.23
C LYS A 139 1.22 -15.40 -7.48
N ARG A 140 0.90 -14.26 -6.86
CA ARG A 140 1.83 -13.46 -6.06
C ARG A 140 1.21 -13.10 -4.72
N CYS A 141 2.08 -12.88 -3.74
CA CYS A 141 1.73 -12.40 -2.41
C CYS A 141 2.63 -11.21 -2.08
N PHE A 142 2.01 -10.10 -1.72
CA PHE A 142 2.68 -8.91 -1.19
C PHE A 142 2.42 -8.81 0.31
N TYR A 143 3.35 -8.22 1.04
CA TYR A 143 3.30 -8.16 2.50
C TYR A 143 3.61 -6.76 3.00
N TYR A 144 2.72 -6.22 3.83
CA TYR A 144 2.84 -4.89 4.41
C TYR A 144 2.62 -4.94 5.92
N VAL A 145 3.23 -3.98 6.63
CA VAL A 145 2.99 -3.76 8.06
C VAL A 145 2.50 -2.33 8.25
N ILE A 146 1.30 -2.18 8.79
CA ILE A 146 0.68 -0.88 9.07
C ILE A 146 0.61 -0.71 10.59
N TYR A 147 0.92 0.49 11.06
CA TYR A 147 0.76 0.87 12.47
C TYR A 147 -0.35 1.89 12.59
N LEU A 148 -1.34 1.61 13.45
CA LEU A 148 -2.49 2.47 13.70
C LEU A 148 -2.48 2.95 15.16
N GLY A 149 -2.97 4.17 15.46
CA GLY A 149 -3.06 4.62 16.85
C GLY A 149 -3.74 5.97 17.13
N PRO A 150 -4.12 6.25 18.40
CA PRO A 150 -3.96 5.40 19.59
C PRO A 150 -5.31 4.91 20.19
N ILE A 151 -5.28 3.79 20.92
CA ILE A 151 -6.28 3.55 21.98
C ILE A 151 -5.93 4.50 23.13
N SER A 152 -6.76 5.54 23.33
CA SER A 152 -6.75 6.30 24.58
C SER A 152 -7.19 5.37 25.72
N THR A 153 -6.26 4.98 26.58
CA THR A 153 -6.61 4.53 27.93
C THR A 153 -7.00 5.76 28.74
N ARG A 154 -8.30 5.92 28.98
CA ARG A 154 -8.77 6.64 30.18
C ARG A 154 -8.67 5.73 31.38
#